data_AF-A0A916T1F7-F1
#
_entry.id   AF-A0A916T1F7-F1
#
_cell.length_a   1.000
_cell.length_b   1.000
_cell.length_c   1.000
_cell.angle_alpha   90.00
_cell.angle_beta   90.00
_cell.angle_gamma   90.00
#
_symmetry.space_group_name_H-M   'P 1'
#
loop_
_entity.id
_entity.type
_entity.pdbx_description
1 polymer ?
#
loop_
_entity_poly.entity_id
_entity_poly.type
_entity_poly.pdbx_seq_one_letter_code
_entity_poly.pdbx_strand_id
1 'polypeptide(L)'
;MPSVQIDPSAQVSAPVPPSPVRGSRVPRSPALRSPDANTALDRRSVLRGTAYGAALFAAGGVIPALTACGAAGKSAEQKTAEELVPFAQSALADADDAQSLIATNPDRTAALTVIADERRIHARLLEEEIARLHPDDYSASPSPSAPTGSPAQPDIDSFRTRLSTQARTTADLAVTQNGYVAGLLGSISVALDCAAKVQLP
;
A
#
# COMPACT_ATOMS: atom_id res chain seq x y z
N MET A 1 -27.78 33.06 -51.85
CA MET A 1 -27.78 33.04 -50.37
C MET A 1 -29.20 32.75 -49.89
N PRO A 2 -29.64 31.50 -49.76
CA PRO A 2 -30.91 31.19 -49.13
C PRO A 2 -30.71 30.93 -47.62
N SER A 3 -31.48 31.66 -46.81
CA SER A 3 -31.55 31.55 -45.36
C SER A 3 -32.22 30.23 -44.95
N VAL A 4 -31.54 29.43 -44.12
CA VAL A 4 -32.10 28.23 -43.51
C VAL A 4 -32.79 28.62 -42.20
N GLN A 5 -34.09 28.39 -42.15
CA GLN A 5 -34.95 28.64 -41.00
C GLN A 5 -35.08 27.33 -40.20
N ILE A 6 -34.59 27.31 -38.96
CA ILE A 6 -34.64 26.14 -38.07
C ILE A 6 -35.87 26.26 -37.16
N ASP A 7 -36.74 25.26 -37.24
CA ASP A 7 -37.96 25.09 -36.45
C ASP A 7 -37.63 24.55 -35.03
N PRO A 8 -38.04 25.22 -33.93
CA PRO A 8 -37.65 24.86 -32.57
C PRO A 8 -38.66 23.93 -31.85
N SER A 9 -39.20 22.93 -32.54
CA SER A 9 -40.23 22.03 -31.97
C SER A 9 -39.83 20.54 -32.01
N ALA A 10 -38.68 20.20 -31.45
CA ALA A 10 -38.32 18.80 -31.16
C ALA A 10 -38.33 18.58 -29.63
N GLN A 11 -39.51 18.25 -29.11
CA GLN A 11 -39.72 17.82 -27.74
C GLN A 11 -38.98 16.49 -27.49
N VAL A 12 -38.01 16.53 -26.58
CA VAL A 12 -37.25 15.36 -26.10
C VAL A 12 -38.14 14.55 -25.16
N SER A 13 -38.57 13.37 -25.61
CA SER A 13 -39.21 12.36 -24.75
C SER A 13 -38.24 11.91 -23.65
N ALA A 14 -38.64 12.12 -22.40
CA ALA A 14 -37.92 11.60 -21.24
C ALA A 14 -38.05 10.06 -21.15
N PRO A 15 -37.01 9.34 -20.67
CA PRO A 15 -37.05 7.89 -20.51
C PRO A 15 -37.93 7.47 -19.33
N VAL A 16 -38.72 6.42 -19.57
CA VAL A 16 -39.59 5.73 -18.60
C VAL A 16 -38.74 5.02 -17.53
N PRO A 17 -39.05 5.14 -16.23
CA PRO A 17 -38.34 4.40 -15.18
C PRO A 17 -38.73 2.91 -15.15
N PRO A 18 -37.80 1.99 -14.88
CA PRO A 18 -38.12 0.58 -14.73
C PRO A 18 -38.91 0.32 -13.43
N SER A 19 -39.86 -0.61 -13.51
CA SER A 19 -40.67 -1.06 -12.38
C SER A 19 -39.87 -1.90 -11.37
N PRO A 20 -40.18 -1.84 -10.06
CA PRO A 20 -39.49 -2.63 -9.05
C PRO A 20 -39.83 -4.12 -9.15
N VAL A 21 -38.80 -4.96 -9.23
CA VAL A 21 -38.92 -6.42 -9.20
C VAL A 21 -39.34 -6.87 -7.79
N ARG A 22 -40.49 -7.54 -7.74
CA ARG A 22 -41.08 -8.20 -6.57
C ARG A 22 -40.12 -9.29 -6.05
N GLY A 23 -39.68 -9.13 -4.80
CA GLY A 23 -38.69 -9.98 -4.15
C GLY A 23 -39.04 -11.46 -4.11
N SER A 24 -38.08 -12.29 -4.56
CA SER A 24 -38.04 -13.72 -4.33
C SER A 24 -37.54 -14.01 -2.90
N ARG A 25 -38.38 -14.73 -2.15
CA ARG A 25 -38.10 -15.18 -0.78
C ARG A 25 -37.10 -16.33 -0.85
N VAL A 26 -35.87 -16.10 -0.40
CA VAL A 26 -34.85 -17.14 -0.24
C VAL A 26 -35.21 -18.04 0.96
N PRO A 27 -35.20 -19.38 0.83
CA PRO A 27 -35.40 -20.28 1.96
C PRO A 27 -34.20 -20.21 2.93
N ARG A 28 -34.49 -20.08 4.23
CA ARG A 28 -33.50 -20.20 5.31
C ARG A 28 -33.05 -21.66 5.41
N SER A 29 -31.81 -21.93 5.01
CA SER A 29 -31.10 -23.16 5.34
C SER A 29 -30.45 -23.07 6.74
N PRO A 30 -30.24 -24.20 7.41
CA PRO A 30 -30.05 -24.27 8.86
C PRO A 30 -28.67 -23.81 9.33
N ALA A 31 -28.65 -23.34 10.58
CA ALA A 31 -27.48 -22.85 11.31
C ALA A 31 -26.32 -23.85 11.26
N LEU A 32 -25.27 -23.51 10.51
CA LEU A 32 -23.96 -24.12 10.66
C LEU A 32 -23.32 -23.55 11.93
N ARG A 33 -23.13 -24.48 12.88
CA ARG A 33 -22.34 -24.39 14.10
C ARG A 33 -21.15 -23.42 13.96
N SER A 34 -21.22 -22.34 14.72
CA SER A 34 -20.12 -21.38 14.93
C SER A 34 -18.87 -22.11 15.44
N PRO A 35 -17.69 -21.90 14.84
CA PRO A 35 -16.45 -21.99 15.58
C PRO A 35 -16.36 -20.75 16.49
N ASP A 36 -16.72 -20.95 17.75
CA ASP A 36 -16.37 -20.03 18.83
C ASP A 36 -14.84 -19.96 19.00
N ALA A 37 -14.40 -18.82 19.54
CA ALA A 37 -13.01 -18.42 19.76
C ALA A 37 -12.29 -17.83 18.54
N ASN A 38 -12.98 -16.91 17.87
CA ASN A 38 -12.33 -15.69 17.42
C ASN A 38 -11.77 -15.02 18.70
N THR A 39 -10.50 -15.26 19.02
CA THR A 39 -9.76 -14.45 19.99
C THR A 39 -9.60 -13.06 19.40
N ALA A 40 -10.71 -12.31 19.43
CA ALA A 40 -10.73 -10.88 19.34
C ALA A 40 -9.81 -10.39 20.45
N LEU A 41 -8.57 -10.05 20.06
CA LEU A 41 -7.65 -9.35 20.93
C LEU A 41 -8.29 -8.01 21.23
N ASP A 42 -8.96 -7.99 22.38
CA ASP A 42 -9.71 -6.87 22.90
C ASP A 42 -8.76 -5.72 23.17
N ARG A 43 -8.87 -4.66 22.35
CA ARG A 43 -8.11 -3.41 22.52
C ARG A 43 -8.37 -2.76 23.87
N ARG A 44 -9.45 -3.12 24.58
CA ARG A 44 -9.77 -2.63 25.94
C ARG A 44 -9.13 -3.42 27.07
N SER A 45 -8.55 -4.59 26.81
CA SER A 45 -7.87 -5.39 27.83
C SER A 45 -6.40 -4.95 28.06
N VAL A 46 -5.85 -4.07 27.23
CA VAL A 46 -4.49 -3.53 27.42
C VAL A 46 -4.43 -2.33 28.39
N LEU A 47 -5.57 -1.73 28.77
CA LEU A 47 -5.61 -0.63 29.75
C LEU A 47 -6.08 -1.03 31.16
N ARG A 48 -6.17 -2.33 31.47
CA ARG A 48 -6.50 -2.84 32.82
C ARG A 48 -5.51 -3.90 33.32
N GLY A 49 -4.24 -3.76 32.94
CA GLY A 49 -3.15 -4.67 33.30
C GLY A 49 -2.04 -4.07 34.16
N THR A 50 -2.26 -2.93 34.83
CA THR A 50 -1.31 -2.35 35.82
C THR A 50 -2.02 -2.08 37.15
N ALA A 51 -2.63 -3.12 37.72
CA ALA A 51 -3.20 -3.08 39.07
C ALA A 51 -2.68 -4.21 39.96
N TYR A 52 -1.38 -4.54 39.83
CA TYR A 52 -0.63 -5.31 40.83
C TYR A 52 0.75 -4.69 41.00
N GLY A 53 0.79 -3.59 41.76
CA GLY A 53 2.00 -2.84 42.07
C GLY A 53 1.70 -1.51 42.77
N ALA A 54 0.60 -1.44 43.53
CA ALA A 54 0.26 -0.27 44.34
C ALA A 54 0.70 -0.53 45.78
N ALA A 55 2.00 -0.43 46.03
CA ALA A 55 2.53 -0.19 47.37
C ALA A 55 3.86 0.55 47.25
N LEU A 56 3.89 1.76 47.80
CA LEU A 56 5.05 2.65 48.02
C LEU A 56 5.41 3.64 46.89
N PHE A 57 4.57 4.65 46.67
CA PHE A 57 5.05 5.98 46.25
C PHE A 57 4.34 7.07 47.06
N ALA A 58 4.69 7.15 48.34
CA ALA A 58 4.42 8.30 49.18
C ALA A 58 5.70 9.15 49.26
N ALA A 59 6.01 9.87 48.16
CA ALA A 59 6.85 11.07 48.11
C ALA A 59 7.04 11.42 46.62
N GLY A 60 6.90 12.70 46.27
CA GLY A 60 6.82 13.21 44.89
C GLY A 60 7.80 12.57 43.90
N GLY A 61 7.27 11.85 42.92
CA GLY A 61 7.99 11.31 41.78
C GLY A 61 7.37 11.88 40.50
N VAL A 62 8.12 12.78 39.86
CA VAL A 62 7.87 13.31 38.52
C VAL A 62 7.49 12.19 37.55
N ILE A 63 6.34 12.33 36.88
CA ILE A 63 6.03 11.55 35.67
C ILE A 63 7.18 11.85 34.69
N PRO A 64 7.96 10.85 34.23
CA PRO A 64 8.92 11.11 33.17
C PRO A 64 8.12 11.34 31.89
N ALA A 65 7.76 12.59 31.62
CA ALA A 65 7.55 13.04 30.26
C ALA A 65 8.89 12.79 29.56
N LEU A 66 8.94 11.78 28.69
CA LEU A 66 10.09 11.53 27.82
C LEU A 66 10.17 12.67 26.81
N THR A 67 10.61 13.85 27.26
CA THR A 67 11.09 14.93 26.41
C THR A 67 12.44 14.51 25.86
N ALA A 68 12.43 13.68 24.81
CA ALA A 68 13.62 13.41 24.01
C ALA A 68 13.90 14.62 23.10
N CYS A 69 14.19 15.77 23.71
CA CYS A 69 14.72 16.92 23.02
C CYS A 69 16.25 16.84 23.01
N GLY A 70 16.81 16.65 21.81
CA GLY A 70 18.14 17.14 21.45
C GLY A 70 19.32 16.27 21.88
N ALA A 71 19.75 15.38 20.99
CA ALA A 71 21.16 15.04 20.82
C ALA A 71 21.45 15.12 19.33
N ALA A 72 22.55 15.79 18.94
CA ALA A 72 22.94 15.98 17.55
C ALA A 72 23.08 14.63 16.82
N GLY A 73 22.02 14.24 16.10
CA GLY A 73 21.90 12.97 15.42
C GLY A 73 20.48 12.78 14.89
N LYS A 74 20.33 12.07 13.76
CA LYS A 74 19.03 11.76 13.16
C LYS A 74 18.16 10.98 14.14
N SER A 75 16.87 11.36 14.24
CA SER A 75 15.90 10.63 15.05
C SER A 75 15.74 9.19 14.55
N ALA A 76 15.22 8.28 15.38
CA ALA A 76 14.94 6.91 14.94
C ALA A 76 13.95 6.90 13.75
N GLU A 77 12.95 7.77 13.79
CA GLU A 77 11.96 7.94 12.72
C GLU A 77 12.61 8.43 11.42
N GLN A 78 13.54 9.39 11.49
CA GLN A 78 14.29 9.87 10.34
C GLN A 78 15.18 8.77 9.73
N LYS A 79 15.80 7.92 10.55
CA LYS A 79 16.56 6.76 10.05
C LYS A 79 15.65 5.76 9.34
N THR A 80 14.49 5.45 9.92
CA THR A 80 13.49 4.59 9.27
C THR A 80 13.03 5.20 7.95
N ALA A 81 12.76 6.50 7.90
CA ALA A 81 12.39 7.18 6.66
C ALA A 81 13.46 7.00 5.58
N GLU A 82 14.74 7.21 5.91
CA GLU A 82 15.87 7.00 5.00
C GLU A 82 16.00 5.55 4.52
N GLU A 83 15.72 4.57 5.38
CA GLU A 83 15.70 3.15 5.02
C GLU A 83 14.55 2.80 4.06
N LEU A 84 13.43 3.50 4.10
CA LEU A 84 12.26 3.27 3.24
C LEU A 84 12.40 3.88 1.83
N VAL A 85 13.18 4.96 1.68
CA VAL A 85 13.41 5.65 0.39
C VAL A 85 13.77 4.69 -0.76
N PRO A 86 14.77 3.79 -0.65
CA PRO A 86 15.12 2.90 -1.75
C PRO A 86 13.98 1.96 -2.14
N PHE A 87 13.09 1.59 -1.22
CA PHE A 87 11.94 0.75 -1.52
C PHE A 87 10.88 1.49 -2.33
N ALA A 88 10.62 2.76 -1.99
CA ALA A 88 9.70 3.61 -2.76
C ALA A 88 10.20 3.82 -4.20
N GLN A 89 11.48 4.17 -4.36
CA GLN A 89 12.11 4.34 -5.68
C GLN A 89 12.08 3.04 -6.49
N SER A 90 12.40 1.91 -5.85
CA SER A 90 12.36 0.61 -6.53
C SER A 90 10.95 0.24 -6.99
N ALA A 91 9.91 0.61 -6.23
CA ALA A 91 8.53 0.34 -6.59
C ALA A 91 8.08 1.14 -7.83
N LEU A 92 8.51 2.40 -7.97
CA LEU A 92 8.27 3.15 -9.20
C LEU A 92 9.02 2.54 -10.40
N ALA A 93 10.29 2.19 -10.22
CA ALA A 93 11.07 1.54 -11.27
C ALA A 93 10.46 0.19 -11.71
N ASP A 94 9.96 -0.62 -10.77
CA ASP A 94 9.27 -1.87 -11.08
C ASP A 94 7.97 -1.64 -11.86
N ALA A 95 7.24 -0.56 -11.55
CA ALA A 95 6.02 -0.23 -12.27
C ALA A 95 6.31 0.18 -13.73
N ASP A 96 7.37 0.96 -13.95
CA ASP A 96 7.80 1.37 -15.28
C ASP A 96 8.33 0.18 -16.09
N ASP A 97 9.10 -0.70 -15.46
CA ASP A 97 9.59 -1.93 -16.08
C ASP A 97 8.44 -2.86 -16.46
N ALA A 98 7.46 -3.07 -15.57
CA ALA A 98 6.25 -3.86 -15.86
C ALA A 98 5.48 -3.27 -17.04
N GLN A 99 5.36 -1.94 -17.11
CA GLN A 99 4.71 -1.26 -18.22
C GLN A 99 5.46 -1.46 -19.54
N SER A 100 6.80 -1.40 -19.52
CA SER A 100 7.63 -1.60 -20.70
C SER A 100 7.54 -3.02 -21.25
N LEU A 101 7.43 -4.02 -20.35
CA LEU A 101 7.35 -5.44 -20.69
C LEU A 101 6.07 -5.81 -21.46
N ILE A 102 5.01 -5.01 -21.36
CA ILE A 102 3.76 -5.23 -22.10
C ILE A 102 4.00 -5.24 -23.62
N ALA A 103 4.92 -4.40 -24.11
CA ALA A 103 5.21 -4.28 -25.54
C ALA A 103 5.80 -5.57 -26.14
N THR A 104 6.50 -6.36 -25.34
CA THR A 104 7.15 -7.61 -25.77
C THR A 104 6.44 -8.87 -25.27
N ASN A 105 5.47 -8.74 -24.36
CA ASN A 105 4.71 -9.85 -23.76
C ASN A 105 3.19 -9.57 -23.77
N PRO A 106 2.57 -9.46 -24.96
CA PRO A 106 1.16 -9.06 -25.08
C PRO A 106 0.19 -10.06 -24.44
N ASP A 107 0.56 -11.34 -24.40
CA ASP A 107 -0.17 -12.42 -23.71
C ASP A 107 -0.24 -12.22 -22.19
N ARG A 108 0.67 -11.42 -21.62
CA ARG A 108 0.76 -11.12 -20.18
C ARG A 108 0.31 -9.70 -19.83
N THR A 109 -0.28 -8.97 -20.78
CA THR A 109 -0.70 -7.55 -20.59
C THR A 109 -1.51 -7.33 -19.32
N ALA A 110 -2.51 -8.18 -19.07
CA ALA A 110 -3.38 -8.03 -17.90
C ALA A 110 -2.60 -8.20 -16.58
N ALA A 111 -1.74 -9.22 -16.48
CA ALA A 111 -0.91 -9.46 -15.31
C ALA A 111 0.10 -8.31 -15.09
N LEU A 112 0.82 -7.90 -16.14
CA LEU A 112 1.80 -6.82 -16.06
C LEU A 112 1.18 -5.46 -15.69
N THR A 113 -0.05 -5.20 -16.14
CA THR A 113 -0.80 -4.00 -15.74
C THR A 113 -1.15 -4.02 -14.27
N VAL A 114 -1.62 -5.16 -13.74
CA VAL A 114 -1.89 -5.33 -12.30
C VAL A 114 -0.62 -5.11 -11.48
N ILE A 115 0.52 -5.70 -11.88
CA ILE A 115 1.80 -5.47 -11.21
C ILE A 115 2.16 -3.99 -11.23
N ALA A 116 2.08 -3.33 -12.39
CA ALA A 116 2.43 -1.92 -12.52
C ALA A 116 1.58 -1.04 -11.57
N ASP A 117 0.28 -1.30 -11.51
CA ASP A 117 -0.63 -0.54 -10.65
C ASP A 117 -0.40 -0.80 -9.16
N GLU A 118 -0.23 -2.06 -8.75
CA GLU A 118 0.11 -2.43 -7.38
C GLU A 118 1.44 -1.81 -6.94
N ARG A 119 2.46 -1.79 -7.81
CA ARG A 119 3.76 -1.18 -7.51
C ARG A 119 3.68 0.34 -7.37
N ARG A 120 2.84 1.03 -8.17
CA ARG A 120 2.56 2.47 -7.96
C ARG A 120 1.84 2.74 -6.63
N ILE A 121 0.91 1.86 -6.23
CA ILE A 121 0.24 1.96 -4.93
C ILE A 121 1.25 1.79 -3.79
N HIS A 122 2.12 0.78 -3.86
CA HIS A 122 3.16 0.56 -2.86
C HIS A 122 4.13 1.74 -2.76
N ALA A 123 4.55 2.32 -3.89
CA ALA A 123 5.39 3.53 -3.90
C ALA A 123 4.73 4.68 -3.15
N ARG A 124 3.45 4.96 -3.45
CA ARG A 124 2.69 6.02 -2.78
C ARG A 124 2.57 5.78 -1.27
N LEU A 125 2.25 4.56 -0.85
CA LEU A 125 2.11 4.23 0.58
C LEU A 125 3.44 4.39 1.33
N LEU A 126 4.56 4.04 0.68
CA LEU A 126 5.89 4.25 1.25
C LEU A 126 6.24 5.74 1.31
N GLU A 127 5.94 6.50 0.27
CA GLU A 127 6.12 7.96 0.22
C GLU A 127 5.31 8.69 1.31
N GLU A 128 4.04 8.32 1.49
CA GLU A 128 3.18 8.84 2.55
C GLU A 128 3.76 8.54 3.94
N GLU A 129 4.31 7.34 4.14
CA GLU A 129 4.93 6.97 5.41
C GLU A 129 6.27 7.67 5.64
N ILE A 130 7.09 7.85 4.61
CA ILE A 130 8.34 8.64 4.67
C ILE A 130 8.01 10.09 5.05
N ALA A 131 7.01 10.70 4.39
CA ALA A 131 6.58 12.06 4.70
C ALA A 131 6.06 12.21 6.13
N ARG A 132 5.38 11.18 6.66
CA ARG A 132 4.93 11.14 8.06
C ARG A 132 6.08 11.05 9.06
N LEU A 133 7.11 10.25 8.75
CA LEU A 133 8.27 10.01 9.62
C LEU A 133 9.31 11.14 9.56
N HIS A 134 9.35 11.88 8.45
CA HIS A 134 10.37 12.89 8.19
C HIS A 134 9.79 14.15 7.54
N PRO A 135 8.91 14.89 8.26
CA PRO A 135 8.16 16.01 7.69
C PRO A 135 9.03 17.21 7.29
N ASP A 136 10.17 17.40 7.94
CA ASP A 136 11.00 18.62 7.78
C ASP A 136 11.92 18.57 6.54
N ASP A 137 12.33 17.39 6.08
CA ASP A 137 13.13 17.24 4.84
C ASP A 137 12.49 16.27 3.82
N TYR A 138 11.16 16.11 3.83
CA TYR A 138 10.46 15.43 2.73
C TYR A 138 10.53 16.28 1.45
N SER A 139 11.70 16.36 0.85
CA SER A 139 11.85 16.61 -0.58
C SER A 139 11.53 15.28 -1.24
N ALA A 140 10.42 15.21 -1.97
CA ALA A 140 10.26 14.18 -3.00
C ALA A 140 11.59 14.09 -3.76
N SER A 141 12.16 12.89 -3.79
CA SER A 141 13.54 12.62 -4.20
C SER A 141 13.94 13.39 -5.46
N PRO A 142 15.19 13.87 -5.58
CA PRO A 142 15.67 14.54 -6.79
C PRO A 142 15.43 13.65 -8.02
N SER A 143 14.99 14.30 -9.10
CA SER A 143 14.85 13.70 -10.43
C SER A 143 16.14 12.96 -10.79
N PRO A 144 16.09 11.68 -11.22
CA PRO A 144 17.28 10.98 -11.66
C PRO A 144 17.87 11.70 -12.88
N SER A 145 19.17 11.98 -12.84
CA SER A 145 19.93 12.32 -14.05
C SER A 145 19.87 11.10 -14.96
N ALA A 146 19.28 11.27 -16.15
CA ALA A 146 19.12 10.20 -17.12
C ALA A 146 20.49 9.59 -17.48
N PRO A 147 20.68 8.27 -17.38
CA PRO A 147 21.88 7.63 -17.89
C PRO A 147 21.97 7.82 -19.41
N THR A 148 23.16 8.17 -19.91
CA THR A 148 23.44 8.29 -21.34
C THR A 148 23.56 6.88 -21.94
N GLY A 149 22.43 6.27 -22.26
CA GLY A 149 22.33 4.96 -22.90
C GLY A 149 20.94 4.38 -22.69
N SER A 150 20.32 3.85 -23.74
CA SER A 150 19.04 3.14 -23.60
C SER A 150 19.27 1.93 -22.70
N PRO A 151 18.62 1.83 -21.52
CA PRO A 151 18.64 0.61 -20.74
C PRO A 151 18.14 -0.53 -21.64
N ALA A 152 18.84 -1.67 -21.61
CA ALA A 152 18.29 -2.87 -22.23
C ALA A 152 16.97 -3.19 -21.52
N GLN A 153 15.91 -3.39 -22.31
CA GLN A 153 14.60 -3.71 -21.77
C GLN A 153 14.71 -5.00 -20.93
N PRO A 154 14.18 -5.04 -19.70
CA PRO A 154 14.25 -6.25 -18.89
C PRO A 154 13.54 -7.40 -19.59
N ASP A 155 14.03 -8.63 -19.36
CA ASP A 155 13.33 -9.85 -19.76
C ASP A 155 12.40 -10.32 -18.61
N ILE A 156 11.31 -11.04 -18.94
CA ILE A 156 10.31 -11.48 -17.96
C ILE A 156 10.93 -12.33 -16.85
N ASP A 157 11.86 -13.23 -17.16
CA ASP A 157 12.47 -14.09 -16.15
C ASP A 157 13.38 -13.30 -15.20
N SER A 158 14.09 -12.31 -15.73
CA SER A 158 14.89 -11.39 -14.92
C SER A 158 14.01 -10.52 -14.01
N PHE A 159 12.88 -10.04 -14.52
CA PHE A 159 11.92 -9.25 -13.76
C PHE A 159 11.29 -10.07 -12.62
N ARG A 160 10.85 -11.30 -12.92
CA ARG A 160 10.32 -12.26 -11.94
C ARG A 160 11.33 -12.58 -10.83
N THR A 161 12.59 -12.80 -11.20
CA THR A 161 13.68 -13.07 -10.24
C THR A 161 13.95 -11.86 -9.35
N ARG A 162 13.91 -10.66 -9.93
CA ARG A 162 14.09 -9.40 -9.20
C ARG A 162 12.95 -9.18 -8.19
N LEU A 163 11.69 -9.35 -8.60
CA LEU A 163 10.53 -9.27 -7.70
C LEU A 163 10.65 -10.27 -6.53
N SER A 164 11.08 -11.50 -6.81
CA SER A 164 11.31 -12.53 -5.77
C SER A 164 12.42 -12.14 -4.79
N THR A 165 13.46 -11.46 -5.28
CA THR A 165 14.58 -10.98 -4.46
C THR A 165 14.14 -9.81 -3.60
N GLN A 166 13.44 -8.84 -4.18
CA GLN A 166 12.87 -7.71 -3.44
C GLN A 166 11.87 -8.18 -2.38
N ALA A 167 11.03 -9.18 -2.67
CA ALA A 167 10.12 -9.77 -1.68
C ALA A 167 10.88 -10.20 -0.41
N ARG A 168 12.04 -10.86 -0.57
CA ARG A 168 12.88 -11.29 0.56
C ARG A 168 13.51 -10.09 1.27
N THR A 169 14.14 -9.18 0.54
CA THR A 169 14.77 -7.99 1.14
C THR A 169 13.76 -7.13 1.90
N THR A 170 12.54 -6.98 1.38
CA THR A 170 11.45 -6.27 2.07
C THR A 170 10.97 -7.03 3.32
N ALA A 171 10.89 -8.37 3.28
CA ALA A 171 10.58 -9.16 4.48
C ALA A 171 11.69 -9.03 5.55
N ASP A 172 12.95 -9.06 5.13
CA ASP A 172 14.11 -8.91 6.01
C ASP A 172 14.11 -7.53 6.68
N LEU A 173 13.71 -6.47 5.97
CA LEU A 173 13.51 -5.16 6.59
C LEU A 173 12.29 -5.17 7.51
N ALA A 174 11.17 -5.79 7.11
CA ALA A 174 9.95 -5.82 7.93
C ALA A 174 10.20 -6.37 9.35
N VAL A 175 11.07 -7.39 9.49
CA VAL A 175 11.38 -7.99 10.79
C VAL A 175 12.26 -7.12 11.70
N THR A 176 12.93 -6.10 11.16
CA THR A 176 13.71 -5.15 11.97
C THR A 176 12.90 -3.92 12.38
N GLN A 177 11.71 -3.73 11.80
CA GLN A 177 10.83 -2.61 12.08
C GLN A 177 9.70 -3.00 13.04
N ASN A 178 8.97 -1.99 13.54
CA ASN A 178 7.85 -2.18 14.46
C ASN A 178 6.56 -1.53 13.94
N GLY A 179 5.42 -2.02 14.43
CA GLY A 179 4.12 -1.37 14.22
C GLY A 179 3.69 -1.28 12.76
N TYR A 180 3.24 -0.09 12.35
CA TYR A 180 2.70 0.15 11.00
C TYR A 180 3.72 -0.13 9.90
N VAL A 181 4.98 0.31 10.06
CA VAL A 181 6.04 0.12 9.06
C VAL A 181 6.32 -1.36 8.81
N ALA A 182 6.42 -2.16 9.88
CA ALA A 182 6.59 -3.61 9.77
C ALA A 182 5.44 -4.28 9.00
N GLY A 183 4.20 -3.89 9.31
CA GLY A 183 3.01 -4.39 8.63
C GLY A 183 2.96 -4.00 7.15
N LEU A 184 3.28 -2.74 6.83
CA LEU A 184 3.33 -2.24 5.46
C LEU A 184 4.37 -3.01 4.63
N LEU A 185 5.61 -3.13 5.13
CA LEU A 185 6.67 -3.88 4.44
C LEU A 185 6.32 -5.37 4.30
N GLY A 186 5.76 -5.99 5.34
CA GLY A 186 5.29 -7.37 5.28
C GLY A 186 4.23 -7.59 4.18
N SER A 187 3.26 -6.68 4.06
CA SER A 187 2.25 -6.72 3.00
C SER A 187 2.87 -6.57 1.61
N ILE A 188 3.82 -5.65 1.45
CA ILE A 188 4.53 -5.44 0.18
C ILE A 188 5.32 -6.68 -0.22
N SER A 189 6.00 -7.32 0.73
CA SER A 189 6.75 -8.55 0.51
C SER A 189 5.86 -9.68 -0.05
N VAL A 190 4.70 -9.90 0.56
CA VAL A 190 3.75 -10.93 0.10
C VAL A 190 3.20 -10.60 -1.28
N ALA A 191 2.87 -9.33 -1.56
CA ALA A 191 2.40 -8.91 -2.87
C ALA A 191 3.45 -9.16 -3.97
N LEU A 192 4.72 -8.86 -3.69
CA LEU A 192 5.84 -9.13 -4.60
C LEU A 192 6.02 -10.63 -4.86
N ASP A 193 5.87 -11.47 -3.83
CA ASP A 193 5.95 -12.93 -3.97
C ASP A 193 4.79 -13.48 -4.82
N CYS A 194 3.57 -12.95 -4.62
CA CYS A 194 2.41 -13.27 -5.45
C CYS A 194 2.59 -12.82 -6.91
N ALA A 195 3.12 -11.62 -7.13
CA ALA A 195 3.44 -11.14 -8.48
C ALA A 195 4.43 -12.08 -9.18
N ALA A 196 5.49 -12.50 -8.50
CA ALA A 196 6.52 -13.35 -9.07
C ALA A 196 6.09 -14.82 -9.28
N LYS A 197 5.22 -15.37 -8.43
CA LYS A 197 4.89 -16.81 -8.46
C LYS A 197 3.52 -17.12 -9.07
N VAL A 198 2.59 -16.16 -9.05
CA VAL A 198 1.20 -16.37 -9.47
C VAL A 198 0.87 -15.55 -10.71
N GLN A 199 1.27 -14.27 -10.74
CA GLN A 199 0.96 -13.40 -11.88
C GLN A 199 1.94 -13.62 -13.05
N LEU A 200 3.19 -13.97 -12.76
CA LEU A 200 4.22 -14.29 -13.74
C LEU A 200 4.70 -15.75 -13.62
N PRO A 201 3.83 -16.75 -13.93
CA PRO A 201 4.25 -18.15 -13.96
C PRO A 201 5.20 -18.43 -15.13
#